data_AF-A0A1S8L6E4-F1
#
_entry.id   AF-A0A1S8L6E4-F1
#
_cell.length_a   1.000
_cell.length_b   1.000
_cell.length_c   1.000
_cell.angle_alpha   90.00
_cell.angle_beta   90.00
_cell.angle_gamma   90.00
#
_symmetry.space_group_name_H-M   'P 1'
#
loop_
_entity.id
_entity.type
_entity.pdbx_description
1 polymer ?
#
loop_
_entity_poly.entity_id
_entity_poly.type
_entity_poly.pdbx_seq_one_letter_code
_entity_poly.pdbx_strand_id
1 'polypeptide(L)'
;MAGNTKGLKEYAQNKSKIALEKVDKAIRELSIGDHKINFNSVSNLSGVSKNFLYKNEEVKQRIEELRNKQTEKVIKQRLKYDKTDKSKDIIIMAKDKKIKELQEENRKLKEQLEILRGKLYEKL
;
A
#
# COMPACT_ATOMS: atom_id res chain seq x y z
N MET A 1 -37.99 31.72 -27.28
CA MET A 1 -36.52 31.60 -27.15
C MET A 1 -36.14 30.12 -27.04
N ALA A 2 -35.99 29.43 -28.17
CA ALA A 2 -35.53 28.03 -28.18
C ALA A 2 -33.99 28.02 -28.03
N GLY A 3 -33.54 28.15 -26.77
CA GLY A 3 -32.14 28.32 -26.42
C GLY A 3 -31.28 27.10 -26.73
N ASN A 4 -30.01 27.40 -26.99
CA ASN A 4 -28.86 26.60 -27.41
C ASN A 4 -28.53 25.32 -26.57
N THR A 5 -29.52 24.49 -26.26
CA THR A 5 -29.44 23.35 -25.34
C THR A 5 -28.70 22.13 -25.90
N LYS A 6 -28.68 21.98 -27.23
CA LYS A 6 -27.97 20.86 -27.89
C LYS A 6 -26.45 20.93 -27.68
N GLY A 7 -25.84 22.10 -27.91
CA GLY A 7 -24.39 22.28 -27.74
C GLY A 7 -23.90 22.10 -26.30
N LEU A 8 -24.71 22.53 -25.32
CA LEU A 8 -24.42 22.31 -23.88
C LEU A 8 -24.45 20.82 -23.51
N LYS A 9 -25.40 20.06 -24.06
CA LYS A 9 -25.52 18.61 -23.84
C LYS A 9 -24.34 17.85 -24.46
N GLU A 10 -23.97 18.20 -25.69
CA GLU A 10 -22.82 17.60 -26.39
C GLU A 10 -21.49 17.89 -25.66
N TYR A 11 -21.29 19.12 -25.21
CA TYR A 11 -20.10 19.48 -24.42
C TYR A 11 -20.01 18.67 -23.12
N ALA A 12 -21.13 18.53 -22.39
CA ALA A 12 -21.18 17.75 -21.16
C ALA A 12 -20.88 16.25 -21.41
N GLN A 13 -21.40 15.68 -22.50
CA GLN A 13 -21.13 14.30 -22.90
C GLN A 13 -19.64 14.09 -23.23
N ASN A 14 -19.05 14.98 -24.02
CA ASN A 14 -17.62 14.93 -24.36
C ASN A 14 -16.74 15.05 -23.11
N LYS A 15 -17.08 15.96 -22.19
CA LYS A 15 -16.37 16.10 -20.92
C LYS A 15 -16.44 14.83 -20.07
N SER A 16 -17.60 14.18 -20.03
CA SER A 16 -17.78 12.91 -19.32
C SER A 16 -16.94 11.79 -19.93
N LYS A 17 -16.91 11.69 -21.27
CA LYS A 17 -16.11 10.71 -22.00
C LYS A 17 -14.61 10.86 -21.71
N ILE A 18 -14.09 12.09 -21.75
CA ILE A 18 -12.69 12.38 -21.43
C ILE A 18 -12.38 11.99 -19.97
N ALA A 19 -13.30 12.25 -19.04
CA ALA A 19 -13.12 11.85 -17.65
C ALA A 19 -13.05 10.31 -17.50
N LEU A 20 -13.88 9.58 -18.21
CA LEU A 20 -13.83 8.11 -18.23
C LEU A 20 -12.50 7.58 -18.76
N GLU A 21 -12.00 8.12 -19.88
CA GLU A 21 -10.72 7.73 -20.45
C GLU A 21 -9.55 7.98 -19.48
N LYS A 22 -9.57 9.10 -18.76
CA LYS A 22 -8.57 9.41 -17.71
C LYS A 22 -8.63 8.43 -16.55
N VAL A 23 -9.84 8.08 -16.10
CA VAL A 23 -10.04 7.09 -15.02
C VAL A 23 -9.52 5.73 -15.46
N ASP A 24 -9.84 5.29 -16.67
CA ASP A 24 -9.38 4.02 -17.21
C ASP A 24 -7.86 3.95 -17.32
N LYS A 25 -7.22 5.04 -17.79
CA LYS A 25 -5.77 5.13 -17.85
C LYS A 25 -5.15 5.04 -16.45
N ALA A 26 -5.69 5.78 -15.48
CA ALA A 26 -5.21 5.74 -14.10
C ALA A 26 -5.36 4.35 -13.47
N ILE A 27 -6.49 3.68 -13.68
CA ILE A 27 -6.69 2.31 -13.17
C ILE A 27 -5.66 1.35 -13.78
N ARG A 28 -5.40 1.44 -15.08
CA ARG A 28 -4.38 0.61 -15.75
C ARG A 28 -2.98 0.86 -15.18
N GLU A 29 -2.58 2.11 -15.04
CA GLU A 29 -1.27 2.47 -14.48
C GLU A 29 -1.10 1.97 -13.04
N LEU A 30 -2.12 2.16 -12.19
CA LEU A 30 -2.11 1.64 -10.82
C LEU A 30 -2.04 0.10 -10.79
N SER A 31 -2.73 -0.57 -11.71
CA SER A 31 -2.71 -2.04 -11.81
C SER A 31 -1.35 -2.57 -12.27
N ILE A 32 -0.69 -1.89 -13.21
CA ILE A 32 0.64 -2.29 -13.72
C ILE A 32 1.71 -2.05 -12.66
N GLY A 33 1.64 -0.92 -11.94
CA GLY A 33 2.58 -0.57 -10.87
C GLY A 33 2.35 -1.30 -9.54
N ASP A 34 1.40 -2.24 -9.47
CA ASP A 34 0.94 -2.91 -8.24
C ASP A 34 0.64 -1.92 -7.09
N HIS A 35 0.19 -0.71 -7.45
CA HIS A 35 -0.22 0.31 -6.51
C HIS A 35 -1.64 0.04 -6.00
N LYS A 36 -1.97 0.60 -4.83
CA LYS A 36 -3.31 0.46 -4.26
C LYS A 36 -4.34 1.08 -5.20
N ILE A 37 -5.36 0.32 -5.57
CA ILE A 37 -6.50 0.79 -6.35
C ILE A 37 -7.64 1.11 -5.38
N ASN A 38 -7.92 2.40 -5.20
CA ASN A 38 -9.06 2.94 -4.46
C ASN A 38 -9.45 4.32 -5.01
N PHE A 39 -10.58 4.86 -4.57
CA PHE A 39 -11.09 6.16 -5.03
C PHE A 39 -10.09 7.31 -4.84
N ASN A 40 -9.27 7.30 -3.78
CA ASN A 40 -8.27 8.35 -3.55
C ASN A 40 -7.14 8.27 -4.58
N SER A 41 -6.52 7.09 -4.72
CA SER A 41 -5.44 6.87 -5.70
C SER A 41 -5.90 7.14 -7.14
N VAL A 42 -7.12 6.71 -7.49
CA VAL A 42 -7.66 6.91 -8.84
C VAL A 42 -7.96 8.39 -9.06
N SER A 43 -8.56 9.08 -8.09
CA SER A 43 -8.83 10.52 -8.19
C SER A 43 -7.55 11.34 -8.31
N ASN A 44 -6.55 11.03 -7.51
CA ASN A 44 -5.26 11.72 -7.53
C ASN A 44 -4.52 11.55 -8.86
N LEU A 45 -4.50 10.33 -9.42
CA LEU A 45 -3.78 10.05 -10.65
C LEU A 45 -4.53 10.51 -11.92
N SER A 46 -5.86 10.30 -11.97
CA SER A 46 -6.68 10.69 -13.13
C SER A 46 -6.97 12.19 -13.19
N GLY A 47 -6.85 12.91 -12.06
CA GLY A 47 -7.32 14.28 -11.91
C GLY A 47 -8.85 14.43 -11.95
N VAL A 48 -9.59 13.32 -11.88
CA VAL A 48 -11.06 13.30 -11.85
C VAL A 48 -11.53 13.33 -10.40
N SER A 49 -12.57 14.11 -10.11
CA SER A 49 -13.07 14.26 -8.75
C SER A 49 -13.71 12.99 -8.22
N LYS A 50 -13.56 12.71 -6.92
CA LYS A 50 -14.19 11.56 -6.26
C LYS A 50 -15.72 11.55 -6.45
N ASN A 51 -16.35 12.72 -6.45
CA ASN A 51 -17.79 12.84 -6.71
C ASN A 51 -18.18 12.27 -8.08
N PHE A 52 -17.38 12.50 -9.13
CA PHE A 52 -17.61 11.88 -10.43
C PHE A 52 -17.45 10.35 -10.35
N LEU A 53 -16.39 9.87 -9.68
CA LEU A 53 -16.14 8.43 -9.52
C LEU A 53 -17.27 7.71 -8.81
N TYR A 54 -17.87 8.33 -7.77
CA TYR A 54 -19.01 7.75 -7.04
C TYR A 54 -20.33 7.85 -7.80
N LYS A 55 -20.54 8.92 -8.59
CA LYS A 55 -21.77 9.10 -9.38
C LYS A 55 -21.84 8.17 -10.58
N ASN A 56 -20.70 7.77 -11.13
CA ASN A 56 -20.66 6.82 -12.22
C ASN A 56 -20.56 5.40 -11.65
N GLU A 57 -21.69 4.68 -11.65
CA GLU A 57 -21.81 3.38 -10.99
C GLU A 57 -20.85 2.33 -11.61
N GLU A 58 -20.63 2.36 -12.93
CA GLU A 58 -19.69 1.45 -13.60
C GLU A 58 -18.25 1.66 -13.12
N VAL A 59 -17.81 2.93 -13.03
CA VAL A 59 -16.49 3.29 -12.51
C VAL A 59 -16.36 2.86 -11.05
N LYS A 60 -17.38 3.15 -10.25
CA LYS A 60 -17.41 2.81 -8.82
C LYS A 60 -17.26 1.30 -8.61
N GLN A 61 -18.11 0.50 -9.27
CA GLN A 61 -18.06 -0.97 -9.21
C GLN A 61 -16.69 -1.49 -9.61
N ARG A 62 -16.13 -0.99 -10.71
CA ARG A 62 -14.81 -1.40 -11.19
C ARG A 62 -13.69 -1.12 -10.18
N ILE A 63 -13.71 0.05 -9.53
CA ILE A 63 -12.73 0.39 -8.49
C ILE A 63 -12.87 -0.54 -7.29
N GLU A 64 -14.10 -0.82 -6.85
CA GLU A 64 -14.38 -1.69 -5.70
C GLU A 64 -13.96 -3.14 -5.98
N GLU A 65 -14.30 -3.69 -7.14
CA GLU A 65 -13.90 -5.04 -7.54
C GLU A 65 -12.38 -5.22 -7.56
N LEU A 66 -11.66 -4.27 -8.18
CA LEU A 66 -10.19 -4.32 -8.25
C LEU A 66 -9.56 -4.20 -6.87
N ARG A 67 -10.11 -3.33 -6.01
CA ARG A 67 -9.67 -3.19 -4.62
C ARG A 67 -9.86 -4.48 -3.83
N ASN A 68 -11.01 -5.14 -3.99
CA ASN A 68 -11.33 -6.39 -3.32
C ASN A 68 -10.40 -7.52 -3.79
N LYS A 69 -10.16 -7.63 -5.10
CA LYS A 69 -9.19 -8.59 -5.67
C LYS A 69 -7.77 -8.37 -5.12
N GLN A 70 -7.31 -7.13 -5.02
CA GLN A 70 -6.02 -6.81 -4.40
C GLN A 70 -5.97 -7.24 -2.93
N THR A 71 -7.04 -6.99 -2.18
CA THR A 71 -7.15 -7.36 -0.76
C THR A 71 -7.13 -8.88 -0.57
N GLU A 72 -7.91 -9.61 -1.36
CA GLU A 72 -7.94 -11.07 -1.34
C GLU A 72 -6.58 -11.68 -1.69
N LYS A 73 -5.86 -11.14 -2.67
CA LYS A 73 -4.51 -11.57 -3.04
C LYS A 73 -3.57 -11.46 -1.83
N VAL A 74 -3.60 -10.34 -1.12
CA VAL A 74 -2.78 -10.13 0.08
C VAL A 74 -3.16 -11.09 1.20
N ILE A 75 -4.47 -11.31 1.44
CA ILE A 75 -4.95 -12.25 2.46
C ILE A 75 -4.52 -13.69 2.12
N LYS A 76 -4.70 -14.14 0.87
CA LYS A 76 -4.29 -15.48 0.43
C LYS A 76 -2.79 -15.69 0.56
N GLN A 77 -1.99 -14.67 0.22
CA GLN A 77 -0.54 -14.73 0.43
C GLN A 77 -0.21 -14.91 1.91
N ARG A 78 -0.78 -14.08 2.80
CA ARG A 78 -0.57 -14.21 4.25
C ARG A 78 -0.98 -15.58 4.77
N LEU A 79 -2.16 -16.07 4.41
CA LEU A 79 -2.65 -17.40 4.81
C LEU A 79 -1.76 -18.54 4.30
N LYS A 80 -1.15 -18.42 3.11
CA LYS A 80 -0.19 -19.42 2.60
C LYS A 80 1.09 -19.47 3.45
N TYR A 81 1.59 -18.32 3.88
CA TYR A 81 2.74 -18.25 4.78
C TYR A 81 2.41 -18.74 6.19
N ASP A 82 1.21 -18.43 6.71
CA ASP A 82 0.81 -18.79 8.08
C ASP A 82 0.44 -20.28 8.25
N LYS A 83 0.11 -20.99 7.16
CA LYS A 83 -0.39 -22.38 7.20
C LYS A 83 0.68 -23.46 7.01
N THR A 84 1.94 -23.14 6.71
CA THR A 84 2.97 -24.18 6.56
C THR A 84 3.91 -24.16 7.77
N ASP A 85 4.04 -25.27 8.48
CA ASP A 85 4.94 -25.40 9.63
C ASP A 85 6.38 -25.01 9.26
N LYS A 86 6.82 -25.37 8.05
CA LYS A 86 8.12 -24.95 7.49
C LYS A 86 8.30 -23.43 7.43
N SER A 87 7.26 -22.65 7.12
CA SER A 87 7.39 -21.18 7.08
C SER A 87 7.49 -20.58 8.47
N LYS A 88 6.83 -21.18 9.46
CA LYS A 88 6.98 -20.80 10.87
C LYS A 88 8.38 -21.14 11.38
N ASP A 89 8.88 -22.32 11.07
CA ASP A 89 10.23 -22.76 11.45
C ASP A 89 11.30 -21.83 10.89
N ILE A 90 11.21 -21.43 9.62
CA ILE A 90 12.14 -20.46 9.02
C ILE A 90 12.08 -19.11 9.76
N ILE A 91 10.88 -18.63 10.10
CA ILE A 91 10.71 -17.38 10.84
C ILE A 91 11.29 -17.50 12.26
N ILE A 92 11.07 -18.63 12.93
CA ILE A 92 11.60 -18.92 14.27
C ILE A 92 13.13 -18.95 14.21
N MET A 93 13.73 -19.70 13.29
CA MET A 93 15.18 -19.78 13.11
C MET A 93 15.81 -18.40 12.84
N ALA A 94 15.17 -17.58 12.00
CA ALA A 94 15.66 -16.23 11.72
C ALA A 94 15.59 -15.33 12.97
N LYS A 95 14.50 -15.44 13.75
CA LYS A 95 14.34 -14.71 15.01
C LYS A 95 15.36 -15.16 16.05
N ASP A 96 15.55 -16.46 16.23
CA ASP A 96 16.52 -17.03 17.17
C ASP A 96 17.95 -16.61 16.84
N LYS A 97 18.31 -16.60 15.55
CA LYS A 97 19.60 -16.06 15.11
C LYS A 97 19.76 -14.60 15.53
N LYS A 98 18.74 -13.77 15.29
CA LYS A 98 18.80 -12.34 15.66
C LYS A 98 18.87 -12.13 17.17
N ILE A 99 18.17 -12.94 17.96
CA ILE A 99 18.24 -12.91 19.43
C ILE A 99 19.66 -13.23 19.90
N LYS A 100 20.31 -14.27 19.35
CA LYS A 100 21.69 -14.63 19.70
C LYS A 100 22.68 -13.50 19.38
N GLU A 101 22.56 -12.89 18.20
CA GLU A 101 23.39 -11.74 17.81
C GLU A 101 23.24 -10.58 18.81
N LEU A 102 22.00 -10.23 19.17
CA LEU A 102 21.71 -9.15 20.12
C LEU A 102 22.19 -9.47 21.54
N GLN A 103 22.08 -10.73 21.98
CA GLN A 103 22.57 -11.16 23.29
C GLN A 103 24.10 -11.05 23.37
N GLU A 104 24.81 -11.45 22.32
CA GLU A 104 26.26 -11.37 22.27
C GLU A 104 26.75 -9.91 22.21
N GLU A 105 26.06 -9.06 21.45
CA GLU A 105 26.32 -7.62 21.44
C GLU A 105 26.09 -7.01 22.82
N ASN A 106 24.98 -7.34 23.48
CA ASN A 106 24.68 -6.86 24.83
C ASN A 106 25.73 -7.29 25.85
N ARG A 107 26.23 -8.54 25.74
CA ARG A 107 27.31 -9.07 26.59
C ARG A 107 28.59 -8.24 26.42
N LYS A 108 29.02 -8.02 25.17
CA LYS A 108 30.22 -7.22 24.87
C LYS A 108 30.11 -5.78 25.38
N LEU A 109 28.93 -5.16 25.20
CA LEU A 109 28.69 -3.80 25.70
C LEU A 109 28.77 -3.74 27.24
N LYS A 110 28.25 -4.75 27.94
CA LYS A 110 28.36 -4.84 29.41
C LYS A 110 29.80 -5.00 29.87
N GLU A 111 30.59 -5.85 29.21
CA GLU A 111 32.02 -6.02 29.53
C GLU A 111 32.81 -4.72 29.34
N GLN A 112 32.56 -4.01 28.23
CA GLN A 112 33.19 -2.71 27.99
C GLN A 112 32.82 -1.68 29.07
N LEU A 113 31.57 -1.66 29.51
CA LEU A 113 31.12 -0.80 30.61
C LEU A 113 31.81 -1.13 31.93
N GLU A 114 31.98 -2.41 32.26
CA GLU A 114 32.68 -2.82 33.49
C GLU A 114 34.15 -2.39 33.49
N ILE A 115 34.86 -2.63 32.38
CA ILE A 115 36.26 -2.20 32.24
C ILE A 115 36.38 -0.68 32.38
N LEU A 116 35.47 0.08 31.74
CA LEU A 116 35.50 1.53 31.80
C LEU A 116 35.19 2.04 33.21
N ARG A 117 34.24 1.41 33.92
CA ARG A 117 33.94 1.72 35.32
C ARG A 117 35.14 1.44 36.22
N GLY A 118 35.81 0.30 36.07
CA GLY A 118 37.03 -0.03 36.82
C GLY A 118 38.11 1.05 36.65
N LYS A 119 38.39 1.44 35.40
CA LYS A 119 39.34 2.53 35.08
C LYS A 119 38.95 3.89 35.66
N LEU A 120 37.65 4.15 35.85
CA LEU A 120 37.18 5.39 36.47
C LEU A 120 37.45 5.39 37.98
N TYR A 121 37.24 4.25 38.64
CA TYR A 121 37.51 4.08 40.07
C TYR A 121 39.02 4.08 40.40
N GLU A 122 39.87 3.58 39.51
CA GLU A 122 41.34 3.66 39.67
C GLU A 122 41.91 5.09 39.57
N LYS A 123 41.14 6.02 39.00
CA LYS A 123 41.53 7.44 38.85
C LYS A 123 40.98 8.35 39.94
N LEU A 124 40.21 7.81 40.88
CA LEU A 124 39.73 8.48 42.09
C LEU A 124 40.73 8.25 43.23
#